data_AF-N6YGP3-F1
#
_entry.id   AF-N6YGP3-F1
#
_cell.length_a   1.000
_cell.length_b   1.000
_cell.length_c   1.000
_cell.angle_alpha   90.00
_cell.angle_beta   90.00
_cell.angle_gamma   90.00
#
_symmetry.space_group_name_H-M   'P 1'
#
loop_
_entity.id
_entity.type
_entity.pdbx_description
1 polymer ?
#
loop_
_entity_poly.entity_id
_entity_poly.type
_entity_poly.pdbx_seq_one_letter_code
_entity_poly.pdbx_strand_id
1 'polypeptide(L)'
;MEESDDLVPLSALQHYLYCPRQCALIHVERLWAENRQTAEGRLLHDRADTPQIERRHGVRTITAMPLSSAELGIAGVADVVEFKVEEGGEHPVPVEYKRGRPKAHRADEVQLCAQALCLEAMFGCRVEEGALFYGQTRRRQTVVFDNALRQLTLETIRATREMIRAGQTPTASYLAKRCDACSLIELCQPKLLGKGRGVEAWLREQIAEEP
;
A
#
# COMPACT_ATOMS: atom_id res chain seq x y z
N MET A 1 5.58 25.38 11.42
CA MET A 1 5.74 23.93 11.70
C MET A 1 4.45 23.28 11.22
N GLU A 2 4.35 22.91 9.95
CA GLU A 2 3.03 22.53 9.38
C GLU A 2 3.09 21.70 8.07
N GLU A 3 4.21 21.02 7.76
CA GLU A 3 4.32 20.23 6.52
C GLU A 3 4.16 18.71 6.71
N SER A 4 4.24 18.21 7.94
CA SER A 4 4.29 16.76 8.21
C SER A 4 2.91 16.09 8.38
N ASP A 5 1.86 16.83 8.71
CA ASP A 5 0.61 16.23 9.20
C ASP A 5 -0.35 15.74 8.09
N ASP A 6 0.01 15.97 6.83
CA ASP A 6 -0.90 15.76 5.69
C ASP A 6 -0.33 14.79 4.62
N LEU A 7 0.77 14.10 4.93
CA LEU A 7 1.40 13.16 4.01
C LEU A 7 0.61 11.85 3.96
N VAL A 8 0.24 11.45 2.74
CA VAL A 8 -0.42 10.16 2.51
C VAL A 8 0.63 9.04 2.60
N PRO A 9 0.42 8.01 3.46
CA PRO A 9 1.33 6.88 3.52
C PRO A 9 1.41 6.14 2.18
N LEU A 10 2.61 5.75 1.73
CA LEU A 10 2.78 4.99 0.48
C LEU A 10 1.93 3.71 0.44
N SER A 11 1.80 3.03 1.58
CA SER A 11 0.94 1.84 1.72
C SER A 11 -0.54 2.13 1.54
N ALA A 12 -1.00 3.37 1.81
CA ALA A 12 -2.39 3.77 1.60
C ALA A 12 -2.80 3.68 0.13
N LEU A 13 -1.89 3.94 -0.81
CA LEU A 13 -2.16 3.85 -2.25
C LEU A 13 -2.49 2.40 -2.66
N GLN A 14 -1.73 1.44 -2.09
CA GLN A 14 -2.00 0.00 -2.28
C GLN A 14 -3.36 -0.37 -1.69
N HIS A 15 -3.67 0.11 -0.48
CA HIS A 15 -4.95 -0.16 0.18
C HIS A 15 -6.13 0.43 -0.59
N TYR A 16 -5.99 1.66 -1.10
CA TYR A 16 -7.04 2.36 -1.84
C TYR A 16 -7.41 1.61 -3.12
N LEU A 17 -6.41 1.23 -3.92
CA LEU A 17 -6.63 0.47 -5.15
C LEU A 17 -7.16 -0.94 -4.90
N TYR A 18 -6.77 -1.56 -3.79
CA TYR A 18 -7.37 -2.83 -3.38
C TYR A 18 -8.85 -2.64 -3.03
N CYS A 19 -9.16 -1.71 -2.13
CA CYS A 19 -10.51 -1.35 -1.74
C CYS A 19 -10.51 0.01 -0.99
N PRO A 20 -11.21 1.04 -1.49
CA PRO A 20 -11.30 2.34 -0.82
C PRO A 20 -11.81 2.23 0.63
N ARG A 21 -12.78 1.33 0.88
CA ARG A 21 -13.24 1.05 2.25
C ARG A 21 -12.15 0.45 3.13
N GLN A 22 -11.34 -0.49 2.63
CA GLN A 22 -10.22 -1.02 3.41
C GLN A 22 -9.22 0.10 3.74
N CYS A 23 -8.91 0.95 2.77
CA CYS A 23 -8.04 2.10 2.99
C CYS A 23 -8.59 3.04 4.07
N ALA A 24 -9.89 3.37 4.03
CA ALA A 24 -10.52 4.20 5.04
C ALA A 24 -10.51 3.55 6.43
N LEU A 25 -10.85 2.25 6.53
CA LEU A 25 -10.78 1.53 7.82
C LEU A 25 -9.37 1.63 8.44
N ILE A 26 -8.31 1.50 7.64
CA ILE A 26 -6.91 1.57 8.12
C ILE A 26 -6.48 3.00 8.45
N HIS A 27 -6.71 3.93 7.54
CA HIS A 27 -6.07 5.26 7.56
C HIS A 27 -6.96 6.37 8.12
N VAL A 28 -8.27 6.22 8.04
CA VAL A 28 -9.26 7.16 8.62
C VAL A 28 -9.70 6.65 9.99
N GLU A 29 -10.21 5.42 10.07
CA GLU A 29 -10.76 4.86 11.31
C GLU A 29 -9.70 4.22 12.22
N ARG A 30 -8.44 4.14 11.75
CA ARG A 30 -7.29 3.58 12.50
C ARG A 30 -7.52 2.14 12.99
N LEU A 31 -8.32 1.37 12.25
CA LEU A 31 -8.59 -0.04 12.54
C LEU A 31 -7.50 -0.93 11.96
N TRP A 32 -6.86 -1.70 12.83
CA TRP A 32 -5.89 -2.72 12.47
C TRP A 32 -6.36 -4.06 13.02
N ALA A 33 -6.63 -5.03 12.14
CA ALA A 33 -6.75 -6.42 12.56
C ALA A 33 -5.34 -7.02 12.62
N GLU A 34 -4.91 -7.43 13.82
CA GLU A 34 -3.81 -8.37 13.94
C GLU A 34 -4.32 -9.72 13.43
N ASN A 35 -4.04 -10.04 12.17
CA ASN A 35 -4.35 -11.35 11.63
C ASN A 35 -3.06 -12.16 11.44
N ARG A 36 -3.19 -13.47 11.25
CA ARG A 36 -2.06 -14.41 11.09
C ARG A 36 -1.07 -13.99 9.99
N GLN A 37 -1.53 -13.19 9.03
CA GLN A 37 -0.74 -12.67 7.91
C GLN A 37 0.18 -11.50 8.34
N THR A 38 -0.15 -10.76 9.41
CA THR A 38 0.66 -9.68 10.00
C THR A 38 1.76 -10.21 10.94
N ALA A 39 1.53 -11.34 11.62
CA ALA A 39 2.53 -11.96 12.50
C ALA A 39 3.64 -12.64 11.70
N GLU A 40 3.26 -13.42 10.68
CA GLU A 40 4.24 -13.83 9.70
C GLU A 40 4.81 -12.57 9.07
N GLY A 41 3.95 -11.61 8.65
CA GLY A 41 4.15 -10.21 8.20
C GLY A 41 5.48 -9.56 8.57
N ARG A 42 5.67 -9.51 9.88
CA ARG A 42 6.84 -8.93 10.53
C ARG A 42 8.10 -9.72 10.21
N LEU A 43 8.13 -11.06 10.29
CA LEU A 43 9.36 -11.87 10.08
C LEU A 43 10.12 -11.71 8.73
N LEU A 44 9.45 -11.31 7.65
CA LEU A 44 10.08 -11.03 6.33
C LEU A 44 10.54 -9.57 6.25
N HIS A 45 9.78 -8.66 6.87
CA HIS A 45 10.15 -7.26 6.99
C HIS A 45 11.16 -7.03 8.13
N ASP A 46 11.29 -7.88 9.14
CA ASP A 46 12.19 -7.69 10.30
C ASP A 46 13.67 -7.54 9.88
N ARG A 47 14.07 -8.15 8.75
CA ARG A 47 15.40 -7.93 8.13
C ARG A 47 15.47 -6.67 7.27
N ALA A 48 14.36 -6.26 6.65
CA ALA A 48 14.26 -5.07 5.80
C ALA A 48 13.85 -3.80 6.58
N ASP A 49 13.35 -3.91 7.81
CA ASP A 49 12.80 -2.84 8.67
C ASP A 49 13.89 -2.17 9.51
N THR A 50 15.04 -2.82 9.66
CA THR A 50 16.21 -2.19 10.26
C THR A 50 17.01 -1.50 9.15
N PRO A 51 17.28 -0.18 9.25
CA PRO A 51 18.12 0.50 8.29
C PRO A 51 19.52 -0.10 8.28
N GLN A 52 19.90 -0.66 7.14
CA GLN A 52 21.21 -1.24 6.91
C GLN A 52 21.74 -0.78 5.56
N ILE A 53 23.04 -0.54 5.48
CA ILE A 53 23.74 -0.22 4.25
C ILE A 53 24.68 -1.38 3.97
N GLU A 54 24.44 -2.08 2.86
CA GLU A 54 25.31 -3.14 2.39
C GLU A 54 25.85 -2.78 1.01
N ARG A 55 27.06 -3.25 0.69
CA ARG A 55 27.60 -3.18 -0.67
C ARG A 55 28.05 -4.56 -1.09
N ARG A 56 27.39 -5.12 -2.10
CA ARG A 56 27.68 -6.47 -2.58
C ARG A 56 27.76 -6.48 -4.11
N HIS A 57 28.82 -7.09 -4.65
CA HIS A 57 29.07 -7.16 -6.10
C HIS A 57 28.95 -5.79 -6.82
N GLY A 58 29.38 -4.71 -6.16
CA GLY A 58 29.34 -3.36 -6.74
C GLY A 58 28.02 -2.61 -6.57
N VAL A 59 26.92 -3.30 -6.19
CA VAL A 59 25.61 -2.68 -5.91
C VAL A 59 25.56 -2.27 -4.45
N ARG A 60 25.22 -1.01 -4.19
CA ARG A 60 24.94 -0.51 -2.84
C ARG A 60 23.45 -0.70 -2.56
N THR A 61 23.12 -1.20 -1.39
CA THR A 61 21.74 -1.50 -1.00
C THR A 61 21.44 -0.84 0.34
N ILE A 62 20.30 -0.17 0.42
CA ILE A 62 19.78 0.43 1.65
C ILE A 62 18.45 -0.24 1.97
N THR A 63 18.32 -0.79 3.17
CA THR A 63 17.04 -1.32 3.70
C THR A 63 16.34 -0.26 4.56
N ALA A 64 15.02 -0.39 4.73
CA ALA A 64 14.19 0.54 5.51
C ALA A 64 14.42 2.02 5.16
N MET A 65 14.58 2.33 3.87
CA MET A 65 14.91 3.68 3.45
C MET A 65 13.67 4.58 3.58
N PRO A 66 13.72 5.66 4.38
CA PRO A 66 12.63 6.63 4.42
C PRO A 66 12.52 7.35 3.09
N LEU A 67 11.30 7.45 2.57
CA LEU A 67 10.98 8.10 1.31
C LEU A 67 9.92 9.17 1.53
N SER A 68 10.08 10.30 0.84
CA SER A 68 9.06 11.34 0.83
C SER A 68 9.11 12.15 -0.47
N SER A 69 7.96 12.69 -0.83
CA SER A 69 7.83 13.74 -1.84
C SER A 69 6.84 14.76 -1.29
N ALA A 70 7.34 15.95 -0.96
CA ALA A 70 6.52 17.05 -0.46
C ALA A 70 5.53 17.54 -1.53
N GLU A 71 6.00 17.70 -2.78
CA GLU A 71 5.17 18.09 -3.92
C GLU A 71 4.00 17.12 -4.14
N LEU A 72 4.28 15.82 -4.10
CA LEU A 72 3.25 14.80 -4.26
C LEU A 72 2.51 14.51 -2.97
N GLY A 73 2.88 15.08 -1.82
CA GLY A 73 2.26 14.88 -0.51
C GLY A 73 2.18 13.41 -0.07
N ILE A 74 3.25 12.65 -0.29
CA ILE A 74 3.35 11.22 0.05
C ILE A 74 4.64 10.93 0.83
N ALA A 75 4.58 9.95 1.74
CA ALA A 75 5.74 9.47 2.46
C ALA A 75 5.59 8.02 2.93
N GLY A 76 6.70 7.38 3.24
CA GLY A 76 6.73 6.03 3.82
C GLY A 76 8.13 5.48 3.88
N VAL A 77 8.24 4.15 3.96
CA VAL A 77 9.52 3.45 4.00
C VAL A 77 9.52 2.45 2.85
N ALA A 78 10.61 2.41 2.08
CA ALA A 78 10.86 1.32 1.14
C ALA A 78 11.58 0.18 1.86
N ASP A 79 11.17 -1.06 1.57
CA ASP A 79 11.82 -2.25 2.09
C ASP A 79 13.31 -2.24 1.73
N VAL A 80 13.60 -2.06 0.44
CA VAL A 80 14.96 -2.06 -0.11
C VAL A 80 15.07 -1.06 -1.26
N VAL A 81 16.17 -0.31 -1.31
CA VAL A 81 16.60 0.49 -2.46
C VAL A 81 17.97 0.02 -2.90
N GLU A 82 18.06 -0.47 -4.14
CA GLU A 82 19.32 -0.84 -4.79
C GLU A 82 19.85 0.37 -5.57
N PHE A 83 21.10 0.74 -5.36
CA PHE A 83 21.82 1.77 -6.10
C PHE A 83 22.73 1.08 -7.11
N LYS A 84 22.28 1.03 -8.36
CA LYS A 84 23.02 0.47 -9.49
C LYS A 84 24.00 1.52 -10.02
N VAL A 85 25.21 1.11 -10.34
CA VAL A 85 26.19 2.02 -10.98
C VAL A 85 25.92 2.01 -12.49
N GLU A 86 25.56 3.16 -13.03
CA GLU A 86 25.32 3.39 -14.46
C GLU A 86 26.21 4.53 -14.98
N GLU A 87 26.23 4.74 -16.31
CA GLU A 87 26.94 5.88 -16.92
C GLU A 87 26.30 7.19 -16.44
N GLY A 88 26.92 7.83 -15.43
CA GLY A 88 26.40 9.06 -14.83
C GLY A 88 26.27 9.03 -13.30
N GLY A 89 26.46 7.86 -12.66
CA GLY A 89 26.48 7.75 -11.21
C GLY A 89 25.68 6.57 -10.67
N GLU A 90 25.29 6.66 -9.40
CA GLU A 90 24.42 5.66 -8.79
C GLU A 90 22.95 5.99 -9.05
N HIS A 91 22.21 5.01 -9.55
CA HIS A 91 20.79 5.10 -9.88
C HIS A 91 19.94 4.28 -8.90
N PRO A 92 18.96 4.89 -8.20
CA PRO A 92 18.15 4.21 -7.21
C PRO A 92 17.04 3.38 -7.86
N VAL A 93 16.90 2.13 -7.42
CA VAL A 93 15.89 1.18 -7.90
C VAL A 93 15.15 0.60 -6.69
N PRO A 94 13.85 0.88 -6.51
CA PRO A 94 13.10 0.36 -5.38
C PRO A 94 12.80 -1.13 -5.57
N VAL A 95 12.91 -1.89 -4.48
CA VAL A 95 12.58 -3.31 -4.40
C VAL A 95 11.63 -3.54 -3.24
N GLU A 96 10.40 -3.94 -3.54
CA GLU A 96 9.33 -4.15 -2.55
C GLU A 96 9.11 -5.66 -2.35
N TYR A 97 9.14 -6.10 -1.09
CA TYR A 97 8.95 -7.50 -0.72
C TYR A 97 7.48 -7.78 -0.43
N LYS A 98 6.94 -8.74 -1.17
CA LYS A 98 5.56 -9.22 -0.99
C LYS A 98 5.56 -10.67 -0.56
N ARG A 99 4.70 -11.00 0.39
CA ARG A 99 4.60 -12.37 0.92
C ARG A 99 3.86 -13.33 0.00
N GLY A 100 2.73 -12.87 -0.48
CA GLY A 100 1.79 -13.67 -1.25
C GLY A 100 2.24 -13.90 -2.68
N ARG A 101 1.29 -14.30 -3.51
CA ARG A 101 1.45 -14.39 -4.96
C ARG A 101 1.11 -13.04 -5.60
N PRO A 102 1.54 -12.81 -6.86
CA PRO A 102 1.09 -11.66 -7.63
C PRO A 102 -0.43 -11.50 -7.57
N LYS A 103 -0.88 -10.29 -7.24
CA LYS A 103 -2.31 -9.96 -7.21
C LYS A 103 -2.76 -9.64 -8.64
N ALA A 104 -4.04 -9.91 -8.95
CA ALA A 104 -4.58 -9.64 -10.30
C ALA A 104 -4.76 -8.14 -10.62
N HIS A 105 -4.57 -7.27 -9.62
CA HIS A 105 -4.71 -5.82 -9.75
C HIS A 105 -3.36 -5.12 -9.58
N ARG A 106 -3.24 -3.90 -10.09
CA ARG A 106 -1.99 -3.13 -10.11
C ARG A 106 -1.62 -2.42 -8.80
N ALA A 107 -2.31 -2.71 -7.69
CA ALA A 107 -2.08 -2.00 -6.43
C ALA A 107 -0.63 -2.09 -5.91
N ASP A 108 0.03 -3.24 -6.06
CA ASP A 108 1.44 -3.39 -5.66
C ASP A 108 2.37 -2.58 -6.59
N GLU A 109 2.07 -2.54 -7.90
CA GLU A 109 2.80 -1.73 -8.88
C GLU A 109 2.68 -0.24 -8.59
N VAL A 110 1.49 0.23 -8.16
CA VAL A 110 1.26 1.65 -7.86
C VAL A 110 1.99 2.09 -6.60
N GLN A 111 2.03 1.25 -5.55
CA GLN A 111 2.84 1.54 -4.37
C GLN A 111 4.33 1.63 -4.74
N LEU A 112 4.83 0.68 -5.53
CA LEU A 112 6.22 0.65 -5.98
C LEU A 112 6.56 1.85 -6.89
N CYS A 113 5.64 2.22 -7.79
CA CYS A 113 5.80 3.43 -8.63
C CYS A 113 5.81 4.70 -7.78
N ALA A 114 5.01 4.77 -6.71
CA ALA A 114 5.04 5.92 -5.81
C ALA A 114 6.36 6.03 -5.03
N GLN A 115 6.96 4.89 -4.63
CA GLN A 115 8.33 4.88 -4.09
C GLN A 115 9.33 5.43 -5.10
N ALA A 116 9.22 5.03 -6.37
CA ALA A 116 10.06 5.56 -7.44
C ALA A 116 9.93 7.08 -7.58
N LEU A 117 8.71 7.63 -7.59
CA LEU A 117 8.49 9.08 -7.63
C LEU A 117 9.12 9.83 -6.43
N CYS A 118 9.10 9.24 -5.23
CA CYS A 118 9.83 9.79 -4.09
C CYS A 118 11.35 9.77 -4.31
N LEU A 119 11.89 8.65 -4.82
CA LEU A 119 13.31 8.55 -5.16
C LEU A 119 13.72 9.59 -6.22
N GLU A 120 12.88 9.81 -7.24
CA GLU A 120 13.12 10.85 -8.24
C GLU A 120 13.22 12.24 -7.61
N ALA A 121 12.31 12.57 -6.70
CA ALA A 121 12.33 13.84 -5.97
C ALA A 121 13.56 13.99 -5.06
N MET A 122 14.00 12.89 -4.42
CA MET A 122 15.14 12.90 -3.49
C MET A 122 16.50 12.95 -4.18
N PHE A 123 16.64 12.28 -5.33
CA PHE A 123 17.91 12.11 -6.02
C PHE A 123 18.04 12.91 -7.31
N GLY A 124 16.97 13.55 -7.79
CA GLY A 124 17.00 14.38 -9.00
C GLY A 124 17.27 13.59 -10.28
N CYS A 125 16.97 12.29 -10.31
CA CYS A 125 17.13 11.42 -11.47
C CYS A 125 15.84 10.64 -11.73
N ARG A 126 15.60 10.21 -12.98
CA ARG A 126 14.38 9.50 -13.36
C ARG A 126 14.51 8.01 -13.13
N VAL A 127 13.64 7.42 -12.32
CA VAL A 127 13.61 5.98 -12.04
C VAL A 127 12.69 5.30 -13.04
N GLU A 128 13.23 4.46 -13.92
CA GLU A 128 12.46 3.84 -15.02
C GLU A 128 11.80 2.52 -14.64
N GLU A 129 12.36 1.81 -13.65
CA GLU A 129 11.87 0.50 -13.22
C GLU A 129 12.12 0.25 -11.73
N GLY A 130 11.38 -0.72 -11.20
CA GLY A 130 11.58 -1.29 -9.87
C GLY A 130 11.34 -2.79 -9.88
N ALA A 131 11.37 -3.42 -8.71
CA ALA A 131 11.08 -4.84 -8.61
C ALA A 131 10.11 -5.19 -7.47
N LEU A 132 9.22 -6.13 -7.75
CA LEU A 132 8.43 -6.84 -6.74
C LEU A 132 9.08 -8.19 -6.47
N PHE A 133 9.39 -8.48 -5.20
CA PHE A 133 9.93 -9.77 -4.79
C PHE A 133 8.88 -10.57 -4.01
N TYR A 134 8.36 -11.63 -4.63
CA TYR A 134 7.33 -12.48 -4.01
C TYR A 134 7.97 -13.64 -3.26
N GLY A 135 7.96 -13.57 -1.92
CA GLY A 135 8.64 -14.50 -1.02
C GLY A 135 8.18 -15.95 -1.12
N GLN A 136 6.88 -16.22 -1.28
CA GLN A 136 6.36 -17.59 -1.47
C GLN A 136 6.88 -18.25 -2.76
N THR A 137 6.99 -17.48 -3.84
CA THR A 137 7.46 -17.99 -5.13
C THR A 137 8.96 -17.78 -5.37
N ARG A 138 9.65 -17.07 -4.46
CA ARG A 138 11.04 -16.59 -4.61
C ARG A 138 11.30 -15.94 -5.98
N ARG A 139 10.31 -15.21 -6.48
CA ARG A 139 10.34 -14.65 -7.83
C ARG A 139 10.47 -13.13 -7.76
N ARG A 140 11.53 -12.61 -8.39
CA ARG A 140 11.68 -11.18 -8.70
C ARG A 140 10.92 -10.89 -9.99
N GLN A 141 10.05 -9.90 -9.95
CA GLN A 141 9.32 -9.39 -11.11
C GLN A 141 9.69 -7.93 -11.30
N THR A 142 10.31 -7.61 -12.44
CA THR A 142 10.57 -6.24 -12.85
C THR A 142 9.25 -5.55 -13.21
N VAL A 143 9.10 -4.30 -12.76
CA VAL A 143 7.97 -3.43 -13.08
C VAL A 143 8.52 -2.18 -13.76
N VAL A 144 8.12 -1.96 -15.00
CA VAL A 144 8.48 -0.75 -15.75
C VAL A 144 7.49 0.36 -15.38
N PHE A 145 8.00 1.55 -15.05
CA PHE A 145 7.20 2.72 -14.71
C PHE A 145 6.81 3.53 -15.95
N ASP A 146 6.02 2.88 -16.81
CA ASP A 146 5.47 3.50 -18.01
C ASP A 146 4.51 4.66 -17.69
N ASN A 147 4.14 5.42 -18.73
CA ASN A 147 3.25 6.56 -18.56
C ASN A 147 1.87 6.16 -17.99
N ALA A 148 1.36 4.96 -18.31
CA ALA A 148 0.07 4.50 -17.82
C ALA A 148 0.10 4.23 -16.31
N LEU A 149 1.15 3.57 -15.82
CA LEU A 149 1.35 3.31 -14.39
C LEU A 149 1.58 4.61 -13.63
N ARG A 150 2.38 5.53 -14.17
CA ARG A 150 2.62 6.85 -13.57
C ARG A 150 1.31 7.64 -13.44
N GLN A 151 0.49 7.70 -14.50
CA GLN A 151 -0.80 8.38 -14.43
C GLN A 151 -1.74 7.73 -13.41
N LEU A 152 -1.88 6.40 -13.43
CA LEU A 152 -2.68 5.67 -12.44
C LEU A 152 -2.20 5.96 -11.01
N THR A 153 -0.88 6.06 -10.80
CA THR A 153 -0.29 6.35 -9.49
C THR A 153 -0.63 7.77 -9.03
N LEU A 154 -0.48 8.77 -9.91
CA LEU A 154 -0.82 10.16 -9.61
C LEU A 154 -2.32 10.34 -9.32
N GLU A 155 -3.19 9.68 -10.08
CA GLU A 155 -4.64 9.66 -9.84
C GLU A 155 -4.97 9.01 -8.50
N THR A 156 -4.33 7.87 -8.19
CA THR A 156 -4.50 7.17 -6.92
C THR A 156 -4.06 8.04 -5.73
N ILE A 157 -2.95 8.78 -5.87
CA ILE A 157 -2.48 9.72 -4.84
C ILE A 157 -3.54 10.78 -4.55
N ARG A 158 -4.09 11.40 -5.60
CA ARG A 158 -5.14 12.43 -5.46
C ARG A 158 -6.39 11.87 -4.78
N ALA A 159 -6.90 10.76 -5.27
CA ALA A 159 -8.13 10.15 -4.77
C ALA A 159 -7.98 9.63 -3.33
N THR A 160 -6.83 9.05 -2.99
CA THR A 160 -6.52 8.59 -1.63
C THR A 160 -6.45 9.77 -0.66
N ARG A 161 -5.76 10.85 -1.05
CA ARG A 161 -5.67 12.07 -0.25
C ARG A 161 -7.03 12.68 0.01
N GLU A 162 -7.85 12.82 -1.03
CA GLU A 162 -9.20 13.40 -0.92
C GLU A 162 -10.05 12.60 0.07
N MET A 163 -10.07 11.27 -0.07
CA MET A 163 -10.84 10.40 0.83
C MET A 163 -10.37 10.50 2.29
N ILE A 164 -9.05 10.49 2.53
CA ILE A 164 -8.49 10.58 3.88
C ILE A 164 -8.81 11.94 4.50
N ARG A 165 -8.60 13.03 3.76
CA ARG A 165 -8.90 14.40 4.24
C ARG A 165 -10.38 14.61 4.52
N ALA A 166 -11.25 14.02 3.70
CA ALA A 166 -12.69 14.10 3.92
C ALA A 166 -13.17 13.28 5.14
N GLY A 167 -12.32 12.41 5.71
CA GLY A 167 -12.70 11.52 6.80
C GLY A 167 -13.83 10.55 6.42
N GLN A 168 -13.99 10.26 5.13
CA GLN A 168 -15.09 9.45 4.62
C GLN A 168 -14.71 7.98 4.57
N THR A 169 -15.54 7.13 5.18
CA THR A 169 -15.48 5.68 4.99
C THR A 169 -16.55 5.24 3.99
N PRO A 170 -16.17 4.80 2.77
CA PRO A 170 -17.12 4.28 1.80
C PRO A 170 -17.91 3.09 2.36
N THR A 171 -19.18 2.97 1.99
CA THR A 171 -20.04 1.85 2.40
C THR A 171 -19.49 0.50 1.94
N ALA A 172 -19.79 -0.56 2.69
CA ALA A 172 -19.32 -1.88 2.35
C ALA A 172 -20.04 -2.45 1.13
N SER A 173 -19.29 -3.02 0.19
CA SER A 173 -19.81 -3.84 -0.90
C SER A 173 -19.03 -5.15 -0.93
N TYR A 174 -19.73 -6.28 -0.78
CA TYR A 174 -19.08 -7.58 -0.77
C TYR A 174 -18.70 -8.02 -2.18
N LEU A 175 -17.41 -8.27 -2.38
CA LEU A 175 -16.84 -8.81 -3.62
C LEU A 175 -15.97 -10.01 -3.27
N ALA A 176 -16.45 -11.24 -3.52
CA ALA A 176 -15.76 -12.48 -3.14
C ALA A 176 -14.27 -12.49 -3.51
N LYS A 177 -13.93 -12.08 -4.75
CA LYS A 177 -12.54 -12.01 -5.27
C LYS A 177 -11.60 -11.11 -4.46
N ARG A 178 -12.13 -10.16 -3.68
CA ARG A 178 -11.35 -9.26 -2.82
C ARG A 178 -11.60 -9.63 -1.36
N CYS A 179 -12.85 -9.52 -0.92
CA CYS A 179 -13.24 -9.62 0.48
C CYS A 179 -12.78 -10.91 1.15
N ASP A 180 -12.87 -12.07 0.49
CA ASP A 180 -12.53 -13.36 1.12
C ASP A 180 -11.04 -13.47 1.51
N ALA A 181 -10.18 -12.69 0.86
CA ALA A 181 -8.75 -12.58 1.18
C ALA A 181 -8.41 -11.31 1.97
N CYS A 182 -9.39 -10.46 2.30
CA CYS A 182 -9.17 -9.19 2.97
C CYS A 182 -8.90 -9.42 4.46
N SER A 183 -7.78 -8.88 4.95
CA SER A 183 -7.40 -8.94 6.36
C SER A 183 -8.41 -8.31 7.32
N LEU A 184 -9.21 -7.36 6.82
CA LEU A 184 -10.19 -6.62 7.60
C LEU A 184 -11.62 -7.12 7.40
N ILE A 185 -11.85 -8.28 6.76
CA ILE A 185 -13.23 -8.74 6.49
C ILE A 185 -14.08 -8.84 7.77
N GLU A 186 -13.51 -9.30 8.88
CA GLU A 186 -14.19 -9.44 10.16
C GLU A 186 -14.54 -8.09 10.82
N LEU A 187 -13.71 -7.05 10.62
CA LEU A 187 -14.01 -5.69 11.08
C LEU A 187 -14.95 -4.96 10.11
N CYS A 188 -14.80 -5.23 8.82
CA CYS A 188 -15.55 -4.58 7.75
C CYS A 188 -17.00 -5.08 7.64
N GLN A 189 -17.24 -6.35 7.97
CA GLN A 189 -18.54 -7.04 7.89
C GLN A 189 -19.34 -6.75 6.59
N PRO A 190 -18.74 -6.91 5.40
CA PRO A 190 -19.36 -6.44 4.15
C PRO A 190 -20.63 -7.18 3.75
N LYS A 191 -20.85 -8.42 4.25
CA LYS A 191 -22.08 -9.19 4.01
C LYS A 191 -23.27 -8.71 4.85
N LEU A 192 -23.00 -8.14 6.04
CA LEU A 192 -24.01 -7.56 6.92
C LEU A 192 -24.33 -6.13 6.50
N LEU A 193 -23.29 -5.31 6.27
CA LEU A 193 -23.44 -3.89 5.95
C LEU A 193 -23.80 -3.61 4.47
N GLY A 194 -23.47 -4.51 3.54
CA GLY A 194 -23.77 -4.33 2.12
C GLY A 194 -25.24 -4.58 1.76
N LYS A 195 -25.99 -5.24 2.64
CA LYS A 195 -27.44 -5.28 2.58
C LYS A 195 -27.90 -4.04 3.36
N GLY A 196 -28.39 -3.01 2.68
CA GLY A 196 -29.02 -1.84 3.31
C GLY A 196 -30.31 -2.18 4.06
N ARG A 197 -30.30 -3.22 4.90
CA ARG A 197 -31.31 -3.44 5.92
C ARG A 197 -31.13 -2.28 6.88
N GLY A 198 -32.00 -1.27 6.76
CA GLY A 198 -32.06 -0.19 7.73
C GLY A 198 -32.11 -0.81 9.13
N VAL A 199 -31.34 -0.23 10.06
CA VAL A 199 -31.27 -0.67 11.46
C VAL A 199 -32.67 -0.94 12.02
N GLU A 200 -33.65 -0.15 11.60
CA GLU A 200 -35.06 -0.28 11.93
C GLU A 200 -35.72 -1.60 11.47
N ALA A 201 -35.40 -2.10 10.27
CA ALA A 201 -35.92 -3.37 9.77
C ALA A 201 -35.33 -4.56 10.52
N TRP A 202 -34.05 -4.47 10.90
CA TRP A 202 -33.40 -5.48 11.74
C TRP A 202 -33.94 -5.45 13.19
N LEU A 203 -34.13 -4.25 13.77
CA LEU A 203 -34.71 -4.09 15.10
C LEU A 203 -36.13 -4.67 15.18
N ARG A 204 -36.97 -4.43 14.15
CA ARG A 204 -38.33 -4.99 14.09
C ARG A 204 -38.34 -6.51 14.05
N GLU A 205 -37.40 -7.15 13.35
CA GLU A 205 -37.29 -8.61 13.32
C GLU A 205 -36.91 -9.16 14.70
N GLN A 206 -35.95 -8.54 15.39
CA GLN A 206 -35.53 -9.01 16.72
C GLN A 206 -36.60 -8.80 17.81
N ILE A 207 -37.37 -7.71 17.73
CA ILE A 207 -38.51 -7.48 18.64
C ILE A 207 -39.67 -8.43 18.34
N ALA A 208 -39.83 -8.89 17.10
CA ALA A 208 -40.87 -9.84 16.71
C ALA A 208 -40.53 -11.31 17.05
N GLU A 209 -39.27 -11.61 17.40
CA GLU A 209 -38.80 -12.96 17.76
C GLU A 209 -38.85 -13.24 19.29
N GLU A 210 -39.25 -12.29 20.14
CA GLU A 210 -39.51 -12.54 21.56
C GLU A 210 -40.99 -12.95 21.79
N PRO A 211 -41.26 -14.18 22.31
CA PRO A 211 -42.60 -14.60 22.73
C PRO A 211 -43.02 -14.05 24.11
#